data_AF-A0A183GX74-F1
#
_entry.id   AF-A0A183GX74-F1
#
_cell.length_a   1.000
_cell.length_b   1.000
_cell.length_c   1.000
_cell.angle_alpha   90.00
_cell.angle_beta   90.00
_cell.angle_gamma   90.00
#
_symmetry.space_group_name_H-M   'P 1'
#
loop_
_entity.id
_entity.type
_entity.pdbx_description
1 polymer ?
#
loop_
_entity_poly.entity_id
_entity_poly.type
_entity_poly.pdbx_seq_one_letter_code
_entity_poly.pdbx_strand_id
1 'polypeptide(L)'
;MHQIHNNSDQRMMFKVKLSNTDDYRVSPVFGFVDASSNANIEVIRKSGAPGNDRTAVQLASAPQDAIDARAVFGHVQNVPNEDMFTVNLNAS
;
A
#
# COMPACT_ATOMS: atom_id res chain seq x y z
N MET A 1 5.18 1.09 -12.14
CA MET A 1 3.93 1.61 -11.56
C MET A 1 3.02 0.43 -11.29
N HIS A 2 2.43 0.35 -10.10
CA HIS A 2 1.47 -0.71 -9.73
C HIS A 2 0.13 -0.09 -9.42
N GLN A 3 -0.93 -0.91 -9.50
CA GLN A 3 -2.29 -0.50 -9.20
C GLN A 3 -2.85 -1.33 -8.05
N ILE A 4 -3.58 -0.66 -7.17
CA ILE A 4 -4.42 -1.25 -6.15
C ILE A 4 -5.84 -1.22 -6.68
N HIS A 5 -6.46 -2.39 -6.85
CA HIS A 5 -7.84 -2.50 -7.33
C HIS A 5 -8.77 -2.76 -6.16
N ASN A 6 -9.74 -1.87 -5.95
CA ASN A 6 -10.78 -2.03 -4.94
C ASN A 6 -12.06 -2.53 -5.59
N ASN A 7 -12.28 -3.84 -5.54
CA ASN A 7 -13.47 -4.48 -6.10
C ASN A 7 -14.68 -4.46 -5.14
N SER A 8 -14.56 -3.82 -3.98
CA SER A 8 -15.68 -3.68 -3.03
C SER A 8 -16.59 -2.49 -3.39
N ASP A 9 -17.74 -2.44 -2.72
CA ASP A 9 -18.69 -1.33 -2.77
C ASP A 9 -18.41 -0.24 -1.72
N GLN A 10 -17.33 -0.40 -0.93
CA GLN A 10 -16.91 0.56 0.09
C GLN A 10 -15.61 1.26 -0.30
N ARG A 11 -15.42 2.48 0.19
CA ARG A 11 -14.13 3.16 0.13
C ARG A 11 -13.15 2.48 1.08
N MET A 12 -11.97 2.13 0.57
CA MET A 12 -10.91 1.52 1.36
C MET A 12 -9.76 2.52 1.55
N MET A 13 -9.03 2.37 2.64
CA MET A 13 -7.74 3.01 2.86
C MET A 13 -6.63 1.96 2.78
N PHE A 14 -5.44 2.37 2.33
CA PHE A 14 -4.29 1.50 2.23
C PHE A 14 -3.06 2.06 2.93
N LYS A 15 -2.17 1.15 3.33
CA LYS A 15 -0.81 1.42 3.78
C LYS A 15 0.17 0.51 3.04
N VAL A 16 1.19 1.10 2.43
CA VAL A 16 2.28 0.38 1.78
C VAL A 16 3.47 0.25 2.72
N LYS A 17 4.07 -0.93 2.76
CA LYS A 17 5.27 -1.27 3.55
C LYS A 17 6.31 -1.88 2.63
N LEU A 18 7.57 -1.46 2.77
CA LEU A 18 8.71 -2.04 2.06
C LEU A 18 9.51 -2.91 3.01
N SER A 19 10.06 -4.03 2.52
CA SER A 19 11.08 -4.80 3.26
C SER A 19 12.40 -4.05 3.37
N ASN A 20 12.68 -3.18 2.40
CA ASN A 20 13.92 -2.43 2.30
C ASN A 20 13.64 -0.98 1.92
N THR A 21 13.67 -0.12 2.92
CA THR A 21 13.54 1.34 2.76
C THR A 21 14.86 2.03 2.49
N ASP A 22 15.98 1.32 2.44
CA ASP A 22 17.26 1.92 2.07
C ASP A 22 17.41 2.00 0.56
N ASP A 23 16.81 1.05 -0.15
CA ASP A 23 16.96 0.87 -1.58
C ASP A 23 15.71 1.18 -2.38
N TYR A 24 14.53 1.14 -1.74
CA TYR A 24 13.27 1.45 -2.39
C TYR A 24 12.60 2.68 -1.76
N ARG A 25 11.84 3.40 -2.58
CA ARG A 25 10.86 4.41 -2.16
C ARG A 25 9.51 4.02 -2.74
N VAL A 26 8.43 4.39 -2.03
CA VAL A 26 7.07 4.22 -2.53
C VAL A 26 6.28 5.50 -2.35
N SER A 27 5.45 5.84 -3.33
CA SER A 27 4.57 6.99 -3.30
C SER A 27 3.21 6.67 -3.93
N PRO A 28 2.07 6.94 -3.26
CA PRO A 28 1.97 7.32 -1.86
C PRO A 28 2.16 6.12 -0.89
N VAL A 29 2.59 6.38 0.35
CA VAL A 29 2.68 5.33 1.40
C VAL A 29 1.30 5.03 2.00
N PHE A 30 0.45 6.05 2.09
CA PHE A 30 -0.93 5.94 2.58
C PHE A 30 -1.85 6.60 1.57
N GLY A 31 -3.05 6.07 1.41
CA GLY A 31 -4.05 6.70 0.56
C GLY A 31 -5.40 6.04 0.68
N PHE A 32 -6.33 6.55 -0.10
CA PHE A 32 -7.66 5.98 -0.28
C PHE A 32 -7.79 5.39 -1.67
N VAL A 33 -8.68 4.41 -1.79
CA VAL A 33 -9.18 3.90 -3.06
C VAL A 33 -10.69 3.82 -2.95
N ASP A 34 -11.38 4.55 -3.82
CA ASP A 34 -12.84 4.61 -3.80
C ASP A 34 -13.45 3.26 -4.20
N ALA A 35 -14.73 3.07 -3.88
CA ALA A 35 -15.48 1.87 -4.23
C ALA A 35 -15.40 1.61 -5.74
N SER A 36 -15.17 0.34 -6.12
CA SER A 36 -15.09 -0.07 -7.54
C SER A 36 -14.08 0.73 -8.37
N SER A 37 -12.99 1.20 -7.75
CA SER A 37 -11.99 2.08 -8.37
C SER A 37 -10.56 1.60 -8.09
N ASN A 38 -9.59 2.30 -8.65
CA ASN A 38 -8.18 1.97 -8.60
C ASN A 38 -7.34 3.13 -8.06
N ALA A 39 -6.29 2.79 -7.29
CA ALA A 39 -5.26 3.75 -6.88
C ALA A 39 -3.90 3.34 -7.46
N ASN A 40 -3.14 4.31 -7.95
CA ASN A 40 -1.79 4.08 -8.44
C ASN A 40 -0.77 4.22 -7.30
N ILE A 41 0.20 3.30 -7.27
CA ILE A 41 1.40 3.43 -6.43
C ILE A 41 2.65 3.34 -7.31
N GLU A 42 3.58 4.22 -7.03
CA GLU A 42 4.89 4.25 -7.64
C GLU A 42 5.91 3.62 -6.68
N VAL A 43 6.65 2.62 -7.15
CA VAL A 43 7.77 2.02 -6.44
C VAL A 43 9.04 2.37 -7.20
N ILE A 44 9.96 3.06 -6.55
CA ILE A 44 11.20 3.57 -7.14
C ILE A 44 12.37 2.80 -6.52
N ARG A 45 13.19 2.15 -7.37
CA ARG A 45 14.47 1.55 -6.97
C ARG A 45 15.56 2.62 -7.05
N LYS A 46 16.28 2.83 -5.95
CA LYS A 46 17.54 3.59 -5.89
C LYS A 46 18.72 2.68 -6.25
N SER A 47 19.93 3.21 -6.34
CA SER A 47 21.14 2.36 -6.44
C SER A 47 21.36 1.59 -5.14
N GLY A 48 21.72 0.31 -5.24
CA GLY A 48 22.02 -0.56 -4.11
C GLY A 48 22.40 -1.96 -4.59
N ALA A 49 22.68 -2.87 -3.66
CA ALA A 49 23.08 -4.24 -4.00
C ALA A 49 21.91 -5.03 -4.62
N PRO A 50 22.19 -6.04 -5.47
CA PRO A 50 21.18 -7.01 -5.89
C PRO A 50 20.53 -7.68 -4.68
N GLY A 51 19.23 -7.96 -4.78
CA GLY A 51 18.46 -8.47 -3.65
C GLY A 51 17.03 -8.84 -4.00
N ASN A 52 16.44 -9.70 -3.17
CA ASN A 52 15.05 -10.10 -3.24
C ASN A 52 14.25 -9.37 -2.17
N ASP A 53 13.68 -8.24 -2.57
CA ASP A 53 12.86 -7.41 -1.70
C ASP A 53 11.38 -7.61 -1.97
N ARG A 54 10.54 -7.06 -1.12
CA ARG A 54 9.09 -7.11 -1.26
C ARG A 54 8.45 -5.82 -0.78
N THR A 55 7.31 -5.52 -1.39
CA THR A 55 6.37 -4.55 -0.87
C THR A 55 5.10 -5.26 -0.44
N ALA A 56 4.52 -4.86 0.69
CA ALA A 56 3.25 -5.33 1.18
C ALA A 56 2.28 -4.16 1.24
N VAL A 57 1.07 -4.34 0.72
CA VAL A 57 -0.01 -3.36 0.80
C VAL A 57 -1.07 -3.92 1.72
N GLN A 58 -1.42 -3.17 2.75
CA GLN A 58 -2.47 -3.47 3.70
C GLN A 58 -3.70 -2.63 3.38
N LEU A 59 -4.89 -3.24 3.34
CA LEU A 59 -6.17 -2.59 3.12
C LEU A 59 -7.03 -2.60 4.39
N ALA A 60 -7.85 -1.59 4.56
CA ALA A 60 -8.87 -1.52 5.61
C ALA A 60 -10.03 -0.63 5.15
N SER A 61 -11.23 -0.85 5.68
CA SER A 61 -12.38 0.02 5.40
C SER A 61 -12.10 1.45 5.86
N ALA A 62 -12.38 2.43 5.00
CA ALA A 62 -12.25 3.83 5.35
C ALA A 62 -13.56 4.35 5.96
N PRO A 63 -13.52 5.10 7.08
CA PRO A 63 -14.66 5.88 7.53
C PRO A 63 -15.10 6.87 6.44
N GLN A 64 -16.41 7.10 6.33
CA GLN A 64 -17.01 7.90 5.26
C GLN A 64 -16.41 9.32 5.17
N ASP A 65 -16.16 9.95 6.33
CA ASP A 65 -15.67 11.34 6.41
C ASP A 65 -14.14 11.43 6.57
N ALA A 66 -13.41 10.32 6.37
CA ALA A 66 -11.96 10.31 6.48
C ALA A 66 -11.31 11.11 5.34
N ILE A 67 -10.55 12.14 5.71
CA ILE A 67 -9.75 12.96 4.79
C ILE A 67 -8.24 12.69 4.90
N ASP A 68 -7.78 12.04 5.97
CA ASP A 68 -6.39 11.67 6.19
C ASP A 68 -6.27 10.16 6.43
N ALA A 69 -5.87 9.43 5.39
CA ALA A 69 -5.69 7.99 5.44
C ALA A 69 -4.61 7.60 6.45
N ARG A 70 -3.54 8.39 6.61
CA ARG A 70 -2.44 8.06 7.52
C ARG A 70 -2.91 8.13 8.97
N ALA A 71 -3.62 9.20 9.32
CA ALA A 71 -4.15 9.37 10.68
C ALA A 71 -5.12 8.23 11.03
N VAL A 72 -6.08 7.95 10.15
CA VAL A 72 -7.13 6.96 10.41
C VAL A 72 -6.58 5.52 10.40
N PHE A 73 -5.69 5.19 9.46
CA PHE A 73 -5.06 3.86 9.41
C PHE A 73 -4.24 3.57 10.68
N GLY A 74 -3.68 4.61 11.31
CA GLY A 74 -2.95 4.49 12.59
C GLY A 74 -3.81 3.96 13.75
N HIS A 75 -5.13 4.07 13.66
CA HIS A 75 -6.08 3.57 14.67
C HIS A 75 -6.57 2.14 14.40
N VAL A 76 -6.20 1.52 13.27
CA VAL A 76 -6.57 0.13 12.96
C VAL A 76 -5.70 -0.82 13.79
N GLN A 77 -6.31 -1.48 14.77
CA GLN A 77 -5.58 -2.34 15.70
C GLN A 77 -5.17 -3.69 15.10
N ASN A 78 -5.96 -4.22 14.16
CA ASN A 78 -5.68 -5.48 13.46
C ASN A 78 -6.07 -5.35 11.99
N VAL A 79 -5.09 -5.32 11.10
CA VAL A 79 -5.34 -5.54 9.68
C VAL A 79 -5.23 -7.05 9.44
N PRO A 80 -6.31 -7.75 9.05
CA PRO A 80 -6.24 -9.15 8.69
C PRO A 80 -5.18 -9.39 7.61
N ASN A 81 -4.46 -10.52 7.70
CA ASN A 81 -3.47 -10.88 6.67
C ASN A 81 -4.13 -11.13 5.31
N GLU A 82 -5.42 -11.46 5.28
CA GLU A 82 -6.23 -11.63 4.07
C GLU A 82 -6.40 -10.31 3.30
N ASP A 83 -6.33 -9.18 4.00
CA ASP A 83 -6.37 -7.82 3.41
C ASP A 83 -4.96 -7.30 3.08
N MET A 84 -3.97 -8.20 3.00
CA MET A 84 -2.60 -7.88 2.66
C MET A 84 -2.15 -8.63 1.41
N PHE A 85 -1.74 -7.90 0.38
CA PHE A 85 -1.07 -8.48 -0.78
C PHE A 85 0.41 -8.08 -0.83
N THR A 86 1.24 -9.00 -1.33
CA THR A 86 2.69 -8.82 -1.42
C THR A 86 3.12 -8.86 -2.88
N VAL A 87 3.97 -7.91 -3.29
CA VAL A 87 4.61 -7.87 -4.60
C VAL A 87 6.12 -8.02 -4.42
N ASN A 88 6.71 -8.96 -5.15
CA ASN A 88 8.17 -9.16 -5.15
C ASN A 88 8.86 -8.06 -5.95
N LEU A 89 9.94 -7.53 -5.39
CA LEU A 89 10.80 -6.50 -5.96
C LEU A 89 12.17 -7.13 -6.19
N ASN A 90 12.41 -7.62 -7.39
CA ASN A 90 13.68 -8.25 -7.75
C ASN A 90 14.58 -7.21 -8.43
N ALA A 91 15.76 -7.00 -7.89
CA ALA A 91 16.83 -6.23 -8.54
C ALA A 91 17.94 -7.21 -8.97
N SER A 92 18.13 -7.33 -10.28
CA SER A 92 19.21 -8.11 -10.93
C SER A 92 20.48 -7.28 -11.07
#